data_AF-A0A9P4JKR9-F1
#
_entry.id   AF-A0A9P4JKR9-F1
#
_cell.length_a   1.000
_cell.length_b   1.000
_cell.length_c   1.000
_cell.angle_alpha   90.00
_cell.angle_beta   90.00
_cell.angle_gamma   90.00
#
_symmetry.space_group_name_H-M   'P 1'
#
loop_
_entity.id
_entity.type
_entity.pdbx_description
1 polymer ?
#
loop_
_entity_poly.entity_id
_entity_poly.type
_entity_poly.pdbx_seq_one_letter_code
_entity_poly.pdbx_strand_id
1 'polypeptide(L)'
;SWYRRHEGSIIVHVTILMINLIICIWYTKSISQYFPSSPVPARNVIKYEARKFDMSPVYFSNGTLNPNKPPFGGPPREELSQEWEHLLQNHNLFLRKSQLKPFENDENLVGLSNNSGYLTTLTVFHALHCVKRLHHYLYKDSYYPNMSTFDDQKLQHHIEHCVDLIRQYIQCNVDTTIIPFHWVEGKTQPVGMDMAEHQCVDWNMLDSWAGERSFDPFEPGVLVVPGGGD
;
A
#
# COMPACT_ATOMS: atom_id res chain seq x y z
N SER A 1 -52.71 -26.92 -30.02
CA SER A 1 -51.40 -27.36 -29.50
C SER A 1 -51.22 -26.85 -28.09
N TRP A 2 -50.36 -27.48 -27.28
CA TRP A 2 -50.06 -27.07 -25.91
C TRP A 2 -49.70 -25.58 -25.79
N TYR A 3 -48.96 -25.06 -26.79
CA TYR A 3 -48.62 -23.64 -26.93
C TYR A 3 -49.85 -22.72 -26.90
N ARG A 4 -50.88 -23.01 -27.72
CA ARG A 4 -52.10 -22.18 -27.78
C ARG A 4 -52.91 -22.18 -26.47
N ARG A 5 -52.77 -23.19 -25.60
CA ARG A 5 -53.42 -23.22 -24.28
C ARG A 5 -52.67 -22.41 -23.22
N HIS A 6 -51.36 -22.23 -23.39
CA HIS A 6 -50.50 -21.59 -22.39
C HIS A 6 -49.88 -20.28 -22.89
N GLU A 7 -50.27 -19.82 -24.08
CA GLU A 7 -49.74 -18.62 -24.74
C GLU A 7 -49.78 -17.38 -23.84
N GLY A 8 -50.91 -17.14 -23.16
CA GLY A 8 -51.02 -16.01 -22.22
C GLY A 8 -50.07 -16.12 -21.03
N SER A 9 -49.86 -17.33 -20.50
CA SER A 9 -48.90 -17.55 -19.41
C SER A 9 -47.45 -17.35 -19.88
N ILE A 10 -47.11 -17.89 -21.07
CA ILE A 10 -45.79 -17.72 -21.67
C ILE A 10 -45.47 -16.24 -21.91
N ILE A 11 -46.43 -15.48 -22.46
CA ILE A 11 -46.28 -14.03 -22.68
C ILE A 11 -46.00 -13.32 -21.35
N VAL A 12 -46.79 -13.57 -20.31
CA VAL A 12 -46.60 -12.94 -18.99
C VAL A 12 -45.22 -13.23 -18.41
N HIS A 13 -44.76 -14.50 -18.43
CA HIS A 13 -43.46 -14.87 -17.88
C HIS A 13 -42.29 -14.28 -18.69
N VAL A 14 -42.40 -14.24 -20.03
CA VAL A 14 -41.40 -13.61 -20.89
C VAL A 14 -41.36 -12.09 -20.64
N THR A 15 -42.50 -11.43 -20.50
CA THR A 15 -42.55 -9.99 -20.18
C THR A 15 -41.92 -9.71 -18.82
N ILE A 16 -42.21 -10.50 -17.79
CA ILE A 16 -41.59 -10.37 -16.46
C ILE A 16 -40.07 -10.57 -16.54
N LEU A 17 -39.60 -11.59 -17.28
CA LEU A 17 -38.17 -11.84 -17.45
C LEU A 17 -37.47 -10.66 -18.15
N MET A 18 -38.07 -10.12 -19.22
CA MET A 18 -37.53 -8.97 -19.95
C MET A 18 -37.47 -7.72 -19.08
N ILE A 19 -38.50 -7.45 -18.28
CA ILE A 19 -38.51 -6.33 -17.32
C ILE A 19 -37.39 -6.50 -16.28
N ASN A 20 -37.23 -7.69 -15.71
CA ASN A 20 -36.17 -7.96 -14.73
C ASN A 20 -34.78 -7.82 -15.36
N LEU A 21 -34.57 -8.27 -16.60
CA LEU A 21 -33.31 -8.08 -17.32
C LEU A 21 -33.01 -6.60 -17.57
N ILE A 22 -34.02 -5.80 -17.95
CA ILE A 22 -33.87 -4.35 -18.14
C ILE A 22 -33.52 -3.68 -16.82
N ILE A 23 -34.20 -4.03 -15.73
CA ILE A 23 -33.90 -3.50 -14.39
C ILE A 23 -32.49 -3.89 -13.96
N CYS A 24 -32.08 -5.14 -14.14
CA CYS A 24 -30.72 -5.60 -13.85
C CYS A 24 -29.67 -4.84 -14.67
N ILE A 25 -29.87 -4.67 -15.99
CA ILE A 25 -28.93 -3.93 -16.85
C ILE A 25 -28.87 -2.45 -16.45
N TRP A 26 -30.01 -1.84 -16.12
CA TRP A 26 -30.05 -0.46 -15.65
C TRP A 26 -29.34 -0.31 -14.30
N TYR A 27 -29.57 -1.23 -13.37
CA TYR A 27 -28.95 -1.27 -12.05
C TYR A 27 -27.44 -1.49 -12.13
N THR A 28 -26.96 -2.43 -12.95
CA THR A 28 -25.51 -2.67 -13.14
C THR A 28 -24.81 -1.48 -13.81
N LYS A 29 -25.44 -0.83 -14.80
CA LYS A 29 -24.92 0.40 -15.40
C LYS A 29 -24.90 1.57 -14.42
N SER A 30 -25.95 1.72 -13.60
CA SER A 30 -26.02 2.75 -12.58
C SER A 30 -24.91 2.56 -11.53
N ILE A 31 -24.73 1.34 -11.01
CA ILE A 31 -23.64 1.03 -10.08
C ILE A 31 -22.26 1.27 -10.71
N SER A 32 -22.07 0.87 -11.97
CA SER A 32 -20.81 1.11 -12.70
C SER A 32 -20.44 2.58 -12.79
N GLN A 33 -21.41 3.51 -12.86
CA GLN A 33 -21.13 4.94 -12.85
C GLN A 33 -20.64 5.47 -11.49
N TYR A 34 -20.98 4.80 -10.39
CA TYR A 34 -20.53 5.17 -9.04
C TYR A 34 -19.14 4.65 -8.68
N PHE A 35 -18.62 3.67 -9.43
CA PHE A 35 -17.24 3.20 -9.31
C PHE A 35 -16.46 3.58 -10.57
N PRO A 36 -16.09 4.87 -10.73
CA PRO A 36 -15.24 5.27 -11.84
C PRO A 36 -13.96 4.44 -11.84
N SER A 37 -13.51 4.03 -13.03
CA SER A 37 -12.20 3.43 -13.21
C SER A 37 -11.15 4.30 -12.52
N SER A 38 -10.43 3.73 -11.56
CA SER A 38 -9.44 4.51 -10.81
C SER A 38 -8.37 5.04 -11.77
N PRO A 39 -7.97 6.32 -11.65
CA PRO A 39 -6.91 6.88 -12.48
C PRO A 39 -5.56 6.22 -12.21
N VAL A 40 -5.41 5.54 -11.06
CA VAL A 40 -4.16 4.87 -10.67
C VAL A 40 -4.14 3.44 -11.24
N PRO A 41 -3.21 3.10 -12.14
CA PRO A 41 -3.23 1.82 -12.84
C PRO A 41 -3.03 0.61 -11.92
N ALA A 42 -2.36 0.80 -10.78
CA ALA A 42 -2.13 -0.24 -9.78
C ALA A 42 -3.42 -0.86 -9.21
N ARG A 43 -4.56 -0.14 -9.24
CA ARG A 43 -5.82 -0.68 -8.71
C ARG A 43 -6.29 -1.95 -9.43
N ASN A 44 -5.92 -2.12 -10.70
CA ASN A 44 -6.37 -3.27 -11.51
C ASN A 44 -5.70 -4.59 -11.11
N VAL A 45 -4.59 -4.55 -10.36
CA VAL A 45 -3.90 -5.75 -9.88
C VAL A 45 -4.18 -6.08 -8.43
N ILE A 46 -4.94 -5.23 -7.73
CA ILE A 46 -5.24 -5.43 -6.31
C ILE A 46 -6.13 -6.66 -6.15
N LYS A 47 -5.64 -7.60 -5.35
CA LYS A 47 -6.40 -8.73 -4.83
C LYS A 47 -6.33 -8.68 -3.32
N TYR A 48 -7.40 -9.10 -2.68
CA TYR A 48 -7.47 -9.19 -1.22
C TYR A 48 -7.37 -10.64 -0.77
N GLU A 49 -6.71 -10.84 0.36
CA GLU A 49 -6.58 -12.12 1.05
C GLU A 49 -6.83 -11.94 2.55
N ALA A 50 -7.29 -13.02 3.20
CA ALA A 50 -7.38 -13.09 4.64
C ALA A 50 -6.01 -13.47 5.21
N ARG A 51 -5.49 -12.70 6.16
CA ARG A 51 -4.19 -12.95 6.79
C ARG A 51 -4.23 -12.62 8.27
N LYS A 52 -3.65 -13.47 9.11
CA LYS A 52 -3.40 -13.14 10.52
C LYS A 52 -2.11 -12.34 10.65
N PHE A 53 -2.11 -11.32 11.51
CA PHE A 53 -0.87 -10.63 11.84
C PHE A 53 -0.02 -11.46 12.80
N ASP A 54 1.28 -11.52 12.51
CA ASP A 54 2.24 -12.14 13.40
C ASP A 54 2.59 -11.14 14.52
N MET A 55 1.88 -11.27 15.64
CA MET A 55 2.07 -10.48 16.86
C MET A 55 3.10 -11.09 17.82
N SER A 56 3.90 -12.07 17.36
CA SER A 56 4.99 -12.59 18.18
C SER A 56 6.01 -11.49 18.51
N PRO A 57 6.62 -11.52 19.72
CA PRO A 57 7.48 -10.43 20.14
C PRO A 57 8.80 -10.44 19.34
N VAL A 58 9.33 -9.24 19.09
CA VAL A 58 10.66 -9.05 18.46
C VAL A 58 11.78 -9.51 19.39
N TYR A 59 11.56 -9.40 20.71
CA TYR A 59 12.51 -9.79 21.75
C TYR A 59 11.91 -10.85 22.67
N PHE A 60 12.70 -11.83 23.05
CA PHE A 60 12.39 -12.69 24.18
C PHE A 60 12.60 -11.96 25.51
N SER A 61 12.08 -12.53 26.60
CA SER A 61 12.19 -11.94 27.95
C SER A 61 13.62 -11.79 28.47
N ASN A 62 14.56 -12.55 27.91
CA ASN A 62 16.00 -12.45 28.20
C ASN A 62 16.71 -11.34 27.40
N GLY A 63 15.98 -10.58 26.58
CA GLY A 63 16.52 -9.50 25.74
C GLY A 63 17.13 -9.95 24.41
N THR A 64 17.17 -11.24 24.10
CA THR A 64 17.65 -11.72 22.79
C THR A 64 16.57 -11.55 21.73
N LEU A 65 16.99 -11.30 20.48
CA LEU A 65 16.08 -11.25 19.35
C LEU A 65 15.38 -12.60 19.14
N ASN A 66 14.12 -12.53 18.73
CA ASN A 66 13.36 -13.70 18.34
C ASN A 66 13.76 -14.11 16.89
N PRO A 67 14.47 -15.24 16.70
CA PRO A 67 14.95 -15.66 15.38
C PRO A 67 13.83 -16.10 14.44
N ASN A 68 12.61 -16.33 14.96
CA ASN A 68 11.46 -16.71 14.16
C ASN A 68 10.66 -15.49 13.67
N LYS A 69 11.01 -14.27 14.09
CA LYS A 69 10.34 -13.05 13.67
C LYS A 69 10.98 -12.53 12.39
N PRO A 70 10.20 -12.16 11.35
CA PRO A 70 10.74 -11.45 10.20
C PRO A 70 11.51 -10.20 10.63
N PRO A 71 12.68 -9.93 10.02
CA PRO A 71 13.62 -8.99 10.58
C PRO A 71 13.32 -7.56 10.10
N PHE A 72 12.16 -7.03 10.48
CA PHE A 72 11.80 -5.62 10.26
C PHE A 72 11.96 -4.75 11.51
N GLY A 73 12.27 -5.37 12.66
CA GLY A 73 12.52 -4.72 13.93
C GLY A 73 13.80 -5.17 14.62
N GLY A 74 14.14 -4.55 15.75
CA GLY A 74 15.38 -4.80 16.50
C GLY A 74 16.54 -3.91 16.05
N PRO A 75 17.75 -4.09 16.61
CA PRO A 75 18.89 -3.23 16.33
C PRO A 75 19.39 -3.38 14.89
N PRO A 76 20.16 -2.38 14.39
CA PRO A 76 20.77 -2.43 13.07
C PRO A 76 21.60 -3.70 12.88
N ARG A 77 21.38 -4.38 11.76
CA ARG A 77 22.08 -5.60 11.33
C ARG A 77 21.92 -5.76 9.84
N GLU A 78 22.85 -6.46 9.21
CA GLU A 78 22.89 -6.65 7.75
C GLU A 78 21.59 -7.24 7.21
N GLU A 79 21.13 -8.33 7.82
CA GLU A 79 19.84 -9.00 7.54
C GLU A 79 18.65 -8.03 7.50
N LEU A 80 18.55 -7.14 8.49
CA LEU A 80 17.46 -6.16 8.59
C LEU A 80 17.54 -5.12 7.46
N SER A 81 18.74 -4.65 7.15
CA SER A 81 18.96 -3.72 6.05
C SER A 81 18.55 -4.33 4.71
N GLN A 82 18.95 -5.57 4.45
CA GLN A 82 18.63 -6.32 3.23
C GLN A 82 17.13 -6.53 3.07
N GLU A 83 16.41 -6.90 4.14
CA GLU A 83 14.96 -7.12 4.06
C GLU A 83 14.19 -5.81 3.84
N TRP A 84 14.64 -4.69 4.44
CA TRP A 84 14.07 -3.37 4.14
C TRP A 84 14.38 -2.90 2.72
N GLU A 85 15.56 -3.19 2.18
CA GLU A 85 15.92 -2.90 0.79
C GLU A 85 15.08 -3.73 -0.18
N HIS A 86 14.95 -5.03 0.08
CA HIS A 86 14.13 -5.94 -0.71
C HIS A 86 12.66 -5.50 -0.72
N LEU A 87 12.09 -5.16 0.43
CA LEU A 87 10.69 -4.70 0.53
C LEU A 87 10.44 -3.40 -0.25
N LEU A 88 11.43 -2.52 -0.33
CA LEU A 88 11.32 -1.22 -1.00
C LEU A 88 11.94 -1.22 -2.40
N GLN A 89 12.44 -2.33 -2.93
CA GLN A 89 13.20 -2.34 -4.19
C GLN A 89 12.42 -1.72 -5.37
N ASN A 90 11.09 -1.84 -5.37
CA ASN A 90 10.20 -1.35 -6.43
C ASN A 90 9.51 -0.02 -6.11
N HIS A 91 10.03 0.78 -5.16
CA HIS A 91 9.37 2.01 -4.71
C HIS A 91 9.40 3.16 -5.73
N ASN A 92 10.41 3.20 -6.60
CA ASN A 92 10.54 4.21 -7.65
C ASN A 92 9.98 3.66 -8.95
N LEU A 93 8.92 4.30 -9.45
CA LEU A 93 8.12 3.83 -10.58
C LEU A 93 8.10 4.85 -11.69
N PHE A 94 8.13 4.38 -12.93
CA PHE A 94 7.78 5.23 -14.06
C PHE A 94 6.30 5.09 -14.41
N LEU A 95 5.64 6.22 -14.60
CA LEU A 95 4.28 6.29 -15.12
C LEU A 95 4.21 7.23 -16.32
N ARG A 96 3.41 6.86 -17.31
CA ARG A 96 3.15 7.71 -18.48
C ARG A 96 2.28 8.89 -18.06
N LYS A 97 2.38 10.01 -18.80
CA LYS A 97 1.56 11.22 -18.56
C LYS A 97 0.07 10.93 -18.38
N SER A 98 -0.50 10.06 -19.23
CA SER A 98 -1.92 9.68 -19.18
C SER A 98 -2.34 8.93 -17.91
N GLN A 99 -1.38 8.38 -17.17
CA GLN A 99 -1.58 7.63 -15.92
C GLN A 99 -1.42 8.50 -14.68
N LEU A 100 -1.07 9.78 -14.84
CA LEU A 100 -0.79 10.71 -13.74
C LEU A 100 -1.97 11.59 -13.36
N LYS A 101 -3.17 11.34 -13.88
CA LYS A 101 -4.36 12.13 -13.50
C LYS A 101 -4.55 12.10 -11.98
N PRO A 102 -4.69 13.26 -11.31
CA PRO A 102 -4.97 14.61 -11.82
C PRO A 102 -3.74 15.49 -12.15
N PHE A 103 -2.52 15.01 -11.92
CA PHE A 103 -1.25 15.75 -12.04
C PHE A 103 -0.72 15.87 -13.47
N GLU A 104 -1.47 15.44 -14.49
CA GLU A 104 -1.00 15.38 -15.88
C GLU A 104 -0.56 16.75 -16.45
N ASN A 105 -1.01 17.86 -15.85
CA ASN A 105 -0.67 19.22 -16.27
C ASN A 105 0.36 19.91 -15.36
N ASP A 106 0.95 19.19 -14.40
CA ASP A 106 2.02 19.75 -13.57
C ASP A 106 3.35 19.72 -14.34
N GLU A 107 3.88 20.92 -14.60
CA GLU A 107 5.13 21.11 -15.35
C GLU A 107 6.37 20.78 -14.51
N ASN A 108 6.24 20.65 -13.19
CA ASN A 108 7.35 20.37 -12.27
C ASN A 108 7.57 18.87 -12.04
N LEU A 109 6.82 18.00 -12.71
CA LEU A 109 7.00 16.56 -12.61
C LEU A 109 8.38 16.15 -13.15
N VAL A 110 9.09 15.32 -12.39
CA VAL A 110 10.41 14.83 -12.77
C VAL A 110 10.26 13.81 -13.91
N GLY A 111 10.62 14.23 -15.12
CA GLY A 111 10.59 13.41 -16.32
C GLY A 111 11.83 12.52 -16.47
N LEU A 112 11.63 11.37 -17.11
CA LEU A 112 12.72 10.51 -17.56
C LEU A 112 13.39 11.08 -18.82
N SER A 113 14.70 10.91 -18.93
CA SER A 113 15.52 11.44 -20.05
C SER A 113 15.10 10.92 -21.42
N ASN A 114 14.54 9.71 -21.47
CA ASN A 114 14.02 9.10 -22.69
C ASN A 114 12.57 9.50 -23.04
N ASN A 115 11.97 10.47 -22.32
CA ASN A 115 10.58 10.91 -22.47
C ASN A 115 9.53 9.81 -22.33
N SER A 116 9.86 8.66 -21.71
CA SER A 116 8.93 7.53 -21.57
C SER A 116 7.88 7.72 -20.47
N GLY A 117 8.15 8.61 -19.51
CA GLY A 117 7.28 8.86 -18.37
C GLY A 117 7.93 9.74 -17.30
N TYR A 118 7.37 9.66 -16.11
CA TYR A 118 7.76 10.46 -14.96
C TYR A 118 8.05 9.58 -13.75
N LEU A 119 9.01 10.02 -12.93
CA LEU A 119 9.30 9.41 -11.63
C LEU A 119 8.12 9.59 -10.69
N THR A 120 7.66 8.48 -10.11
CA THR A 120 6.55 8.41 -9.17
C THR A 120 6.81 7.37 -8.10
N THR A 121 6.01 7.41 -7.03
CA THR A 121 5.96 6.34 -6.03
C THR A 121 4.52 6.08 -5.64
N LEU A 122 4.19 4.84 -5.25
CA LEU A 122 2.89 4.56 -4.64
C LEU A 122 2.89 4.99 -3.18
N THR A 123 1.74 5.48 -2.70
CA THR A 123 1.56 5.88 -1.30
C THR A 123 1.94 4.78 -0.31
N VAL A 124 1.72 3.50 -0.63
CA VAL A 124 2.12 2.39 0.25
C VAL A 124 3.64 2.26 0.38
N PHE A 125 4.39 2.43 -0.70
CA PHE A 125 5.86 2.42 -0.64
C PHE A 125 6.39 3.64 0.12
N HIS A 126 5.77 4.81 -0.05
CA HIS A 126 6.12 5.98 0.76
C HIS A 126 5.81 5.74 2.25
N ALA A 127 4.66 5.15 2.59
CA ALA A 127 4.34 4.79 3.97
C ALA A 127 5.34 3.77 4.56
N LEU A 128 5.73 2.74 3.80
CA LEU A 128 6.75 1.77 4.22
C LEU A 128 8.14 2.42 4.37
N HIS A 129 8.51 3.34 3.47
CA HIS A 129 9.71 4.17 3.62
C HIS A 129 9.67 4.97 4.93
N CYS A 130 8.53 5.58 5.26
CA CYS A 130 8.34 6.29 6.52
C CYS A 130 8.51 5.36 7.74
N VAL A 131 8.03 4.12 7.68
CA VAL A 131 8.24 3.12 8.75
C VAL A 131 9.73 2.77 8.88
N LYS A 132 10.44 2.54 7.77
CA LYS A 132 11.90 2.34 7.77
C LYS A 132 12.63 3.54 8.38
N ARG A 133 12.23 4.76 8.04
CA ARG A 133 12.82 6.00 8.58
C ARG A 133 12.58 6.15 10.08
N LEU A 134 11.39 5.79 10.57
CA LEU A 134 11.11 5.72 12.01
C LEU A 134 12.02 4.73 12.71
N HIS A 135 12.22 3.53 12.14
CA HIS A 135 13.19 2.57 12.66
C HIS A 135 14.61 3.17 12.73
N HIS A 136 15.06 3.80 11.64
CA HIS A 136 16.37 4.44 11.62
C HIS A 136 16.51 5.53 12.69
N TYR A 137 15.44 6.27 12.96
CA TYR A 137 15.42 7.28 14.01
C TYR A 137 15.49 6.67 15.43
N LEU A 138 14.84 5.52 15.67
CA LEU A 138 14.97 4.78 16.94
C LEU A 138 16.41 4.36 17.23
N TYR A 139 17.20 4.12 16.18
CA TYR A 139 18.62 3.75 16.26
C TYR A 139 19.53 4.83 15.65
N LYS A 140 19.16 6.11 15.79
CA LYS A 140 19.84 7.22 15.10
C LYS A 140 21.34 7.29 15.36
N ASP A 141 21.77 6.96 16.58
CA ASP A 141 23.19 7.00 16.95
C ASP A 141 24.02 5.95 16.17
N SER A 142 23.38 4.86 15.74
CA SER A 142 24.01 3.83 14.91
C SER A 142 23.95 4.16 13.42
N TYR A 143 22.82 4.66 12.92
CA TYR A 143 22.64 4.95 11.49
C TYR A 143 23.24 6.27 11.03
N TYR A 144 23.31 7.24 11.93
CA TYR A 144 23.71 8.61 11.64
C TYR A 144 24.72 9.12 12.69
N PRO A 145 25.87 8.45 12.84
CA PRO A 145 26.86 8.85 13.82
C PRO A 145 27.40 10.24 13.48
N ASN A 146 27.62 11.06 14.51
CA ASN A 146 28.22 12.40 14.40
C ASN A 146 27.40 13.42 13.57
N MET A 147 26.06 13.31 13.55
CA MET A 147 25.23 14.35 12.95
C MET A 147 25.44 15.71 13.62
N SER A 148 25.44 16.76 12.81
CA SER A 148 25.35 18.13 13.32
C SER A 148 23.99 18.37 13.96
N THR A 149 23.88 19.36 14.86
CA THR A 149 22.59 19.76 15.44
C THR A 149 21.57 20.13 14.36
N PHE A 150 22.03 20.74 13.28
CA PHE A 150 21.18 21.14 12.17
C PHE A 150 20.64 19.93 11.39
N ASP A 151 21.47 18.92 11.15
CA ASP A 151 21.04 17.71 10.45
C ASP A 151 20.14 16.84 11.33
N ASP A 152 20.39 16.78 12.64
CA ASP A 152 19.52 16.09 13.60
C ASP A 152 18.12 16.75 13.63
N GLN A 153 18.04 18.08 13.61
CA GLN A 153 16.76 18.80 13.51
C GLN A 153 16.04 18.53 12.18
N LYS A 154 16.75 18.52 11.05
CA LYS A 154 16.17 18.15 9.76
C LYS A 154 15.63 16.73 9.75
N LEU A 155 16.38 15.79 10.33
CA LEU A 155 15.95 14.42 10.48
C LEU A 155 14.67 14.36 11.32
N GLN A 156 14.63 15.04 12.47
CA GLN A 156 13.44 15.10 13.32
C GLN A 156 12.22 15.63 12.57
N HIS A 157 12.31 16.76 11.86
CA HIS A 157 11.19 17.31 11.09
C HIS A 157 10.70 16.34 10.00
N HIS A 158 11.62 15.63 9.34
CA HIS A 158 11.26 14.59 8.39
C HIS A 158 10.48 13.47 9.09
N ILE A 159 10.91 13.04 10.27
CA ILE A 159 10.21 12.01 11.05
C ILE A 159 8.82 12.47 11.51
N GLU A 160 8.63 13.74 11.87
CA GLU A 160 7.30 14.28 12.18
C GLU A 160 6.36 14.21 10.96
N HIS A 161 6.87 14.51 9.76
CA HIS A 161 6.13 14.29 8.52
C HIS A 161 5.80 12.81 8.30
N CYS A 162 6.74 11.90 8.56
CA CYS A 162 6.50 10.45 8.46
C CYS A 162 5.38 9.99 9.40
N VAL A 163 5.36 10.46 10.64
CA VAL A 163 4.32 10.12 11.62
C VAL A 163 2.95 10.58 11.13
N ASP A 164 2.85 11.82 10.63
CA ASP A 164 1.58 12.34 10.13
C ASP A 164 1.10 11.61 8.86
N LEU A 165 2.01 11.29 7.93
CA LEU A 165 1.68 10.51 6.73
C LEU A 165 1.16 9.12 7.10
N ILE A 166 1.85 8.40 8.00
CA ILE A 166 1.44 7.05 8.43
C ILE A 166 0.07 7.10 9.13
N ARG A 167 -0.15 8.10 10.01
CA ARG A 167 -1.45 8.31 10.66
C ARG A 167 -2.56 8.45 9.61
N GLN A 168 -2.38 9.34 8.63
CA GLN A 168 -3.37 9.55 7.57
C GLN A 168 -3.58 8.30 6.71
N TYR A 169 -2.50 7.58 6.39
CA TYR A 169 -2.56 6.34 5.63
C TYR A 169 -3.38 5.26 6.35
N ILE A 170 -3.17 5.07 7.65
CA ILE A 170 -3.94 4.13 8.48
C ILE A 170 -5.42 4.53 8.53
N GLN A 171 -5.72 5.82 8.73
CA GLN A 171 -7.10 6.31 8.77
C GLN A 171 -7.82 6.21 7.42
N CYS A 172 -7.08 6.23 6.31
CA CYS A 172 -7.63 6.00 4.97
C CYS A 172 -7.91 4.52 4.70
N ASN A 173 -7.11 3.62 5.30
CA ASN A 173 -7.19 2.18 5.13
C ASN A 173 -7.66 1.51 6.43
N VAL A 174 -8.88 1.84 6.86
CA VAL A 174 -9.43 1.40 8.14
C VAL A 174 -9.61 -0.12 8.16
N ASP A 175 -8.88 -0.79 9.05
CA ASP A 175 -9.16 -2.16 9.45
C ASP A 175 -10.18 -2.15 10.61
N THR A 176 -11.30 -2.83 10.41
CA THR A 176 -12.40 -2.92 11.39
C THR A 176 -12.40 -4.24 12.17
N THR A 177 -11.37 -5.05 11.98
CA THR A 177 -11.17 -6.31 12.71
C THR A 177 -11.03 -6.03 14.21
N ILE A 178 -11.76 -6.79 15.02
CA ILE A 178 -11.85 -6.56 16.46
C ILE A 178 -10.72 -7.27 17.19
N ILE A 179 -10.03 -6.54 18.07
CA ILE A 179 -9.03 -7.10 18.99
C ILE A 179 -9.67 -7.23 20.39
N PRO A 180 -10.05 -8.45 20.82
CA PRO A 180 -10.57 -8.66 22.17
C PRO A 180 -9.47 -8.54 23.23
N PHE A 181 -9.88 -8.12 24.43
CA PHE A 181 -9.03 -8.07 25.61
C PHE A 181 -9.21 -9.33 26.46
N HIS A 182 -8.10 -9.91 26.90
CA HIS A 182 -8.08 -11.13 27.69
C HIS A 182 -7.36 -10.94 29.02
N TRP A 183 -7.83 -11.63 30.06
CA TRP A 183 -7.08 -11.80 31.30
C TRP A 183 -6.01 -12.87 31.11
N VAL A 184 -4.76 -12.50 31.40
CA VAL A 184 -3.60 -13.41 31.33
C VAL A 184 -3.08 -13.62 32.74
N GLU A 185 -2.85 -14.87 33.11
CA GLU A 185 -2.29 -15.21 34.41
C GLU A 185 -0.95 -14.47 34.63
N GLY A 186 -0.79 -13.85 35.81
CA GLY A 186 0.40 -13.07 36.15
C GLY A 186 0.44 -11.65 35.59
N LYS A 187 -0.57 -11.17 34.86
CA LYS A 187 -0.70 -9.77 34.44
C LYS A 187 -1.76 -9.04 35.28
N THR A 188 -1.45 -7.82 35.69
CA THR A 188 -2.37 -6.95 36.45
C THR A 188 -3.32 -6.15 35.57
N GLN A 189 -3.13 -6.19 34.25
CA GLN A 189 -3.93 -5.49 33.25
C GLN A 189 -4.34 -6.46 32.14
N PRO A 190 -5.53 -6.31 31.54
CA PRO A 190 -5.95 -7.11 30.42
C PRO A 190 -5.08 -6.82 29.19
N VAL A 191 -4.84 -7.83 28.36
CA VAL A 191 -3.99 -7.76 27.18
C VAL A 191 -4.87 -7.90 25.94
N GLY A 192 -4.74 -6.97 24.99
CA GLY A 192 -5.37 -7.10 23.68
C GLY A 192 -4.67 -8.21 22.90
N MET A 193 -5.42 -9.21 22.46
CA MET A 193 -4.87 -10.33 21.68
C MET A 193 -5.46 -10.30 20.28
N ASP A 194 -4.61 -9.97 19.31
CA ASP A 194 -5.01 -10.01 17.90
C ASP A 194 -4.85 -11.43 17.35
N MET A 195 -5.98 -12.11 17.20
CA MET A 195 -6.05 -13.54 16.80
C MET A 195 -6.90 -13.73 15.54
N ALA A 196 -7.48 -12.65 15.04
CA ALA A 196 -8.42 -12.63 13.93
C ALA A 196 -7.70 -12.59 12.58
N GLU A 197 -8.45 -12.85 11.52
CA GLU A 197 -7.97 -12.65 10.16
C GLU A 197 -8.35 -11.26 9.69
N HIS A 198 -7.38 -10.56 9.11
CA HIS A 198 -7.52 -9.24 8.54
C HIS A 198 -7.68 -9.35 7.02
N GLN A 199 -8.40 -8.40 6.42
CA GLN A 199 -8.45 -8.28 4.97
C GLN A 199 -7.22 -7.49 4.47
N CYS A 200 -6.24 -8.21 3.93
CA CYS A 200 -4.99 -7.63 3.43
C CYS A 200 -4.97 -7.61 1.90
N VAL A 201 -4.20 -6.69 1.31
CA VAL A 201 -3.84 -6.78 -0.11
C VAL A 201 -2.78 -7.86 -0.28
N ASP A 202 -2.92 -8.68 -1.31
CA ASP A 202 -1.85 -9.59 -1.77
C ASP A 202 -0.65 -8.75 -2.23
N TRP A 203 0.35 -8.67 -1.35
CA TRP A 203 1.55 -7.86 -1.57
C TRP A 203 2.27 -8.22 -2.88
N ASN A 204 2.33 -9.51 -3.21
CA ASN A 204 3.09 -9.99 -4.36
C ASN A 204 2.48 -9.50 -5.68
N MET A 205 1.16 -9.38 -5.75
CA MET A 205 0.48 -8.84 -6.93
C MET A 205 0.84 -7.36 -7.15
N LEU A 206 0.86 -6.57 -6.08
CA LEU A 206 1.22 -5.16 -6.16
C LEU A 206 2.72 -4.96 -6.43
N ASP A 207 3.56 -5.71 -5.73
CA ASP A 207 5.02 -5.60 -5.86
C ASP A 207 5.51 -6.07 -7.23
N SER A 208 4.93 -7.14 -7.78
CA SER A 208 5.24 -7.58 -9.16
C SER A 208 4.85 -6.52 -10.19
N TRP A 209 3.65 -5.93 -10.04
CA TRP A 209 3.21 -4.84 -10.91
C TRP A 209 4.12 -3.60 -10.79
N ALA A 210 4.61 -3.32 -9.59
CA ALA A 210 5.57 -2.25 -9.33
C ALA A 210 6.92 -2.57 -9.99
N GLY A 211 7.42 -3.80 -9.88
CA GLY A 211 8.68 -4.25 -10.45
C GLY A 211 8.74 -4.19 -11.98
N GLU A 212 7.62 -4.40 -12.69
CA GLU A 212 7.53 -4.16 -14.14
C GLU A 212 7.76 -2.68 -14.54
N ARG A 213 7.68 -1.77 -13.57
CA ARG A 213 7.73 -0.31 -13.74
C ARG A 213 8.85 0.32 -12.92
N SER A 214 9.64 -0.48 -12.22
CA SER A 214 10.70 0.03 -11.37
C SER A 214 11.93 0.40 -12.19
N PHE A 215 12.67 1.36 -11.69
CA PHE A 215 13.95 1.78 -12.25
C PHE A 215 14.79 2.42 -11.14
N ASP A 216 16.11 2.50 -11.34
CA ASP A 216 16.99 3.20 -10.43
C ASP A 216 17.06 4.70 -10.82
N PRO A 217 16.49 5.62 -10.02
CA PRO A 217 16.57 7.05 -10.31
C PRO A 217 17.96 7.64 -10.10
N PHE A 218 18.88 6.91 -9.45
CA PHE A 218 20.26 7.33 -9.21
C PHE A 218 21.21 6.88 -10.32
N GLU A 219 20.75 6.06 -11.28
CA GLU A 219 21.51 5.77 -12.49
C GLU A 219 21.79 7.07 -13.25
N PRO A 220 23.08 7.38 -13.56
CA PRO A 220 23.43 8.61 -14.25
C PRO A 220 22.71 8.76 -15.60
N GLY A 221 22.11 9.93 -15.83
CA GLY A 221 21.44 10.26 -17.08
C GLY A 221 20.00 9.73 -17.22
N VAL A 222 19.42 9.13 -16.17
CA VAL A 222 18.02 8.65 -16.20
C VAL A 222 17.00 9.76 -15.99
N LEU A 223 17.28 10.73 -15.12
CA LEU A 223 16.37 11.84 -14.81
C LEU A 223 16.73 13.12 -15.57
N VAL A 224 15.72 13.90 -15.95
CA VAL A 224 15.92 15.23 -16.53
C VAL A 224 16.00 16.26 -15.41
N VAL A 225 17.15 16.92 -15.27
CA VAL A 225 17.30 18.09 -14.39
C VAL A 225 16.92 19.36 -15.16
N PRO A 226 15.90 20.12 -14.72
CA PRO A 226 15.56 21.39 -15.35
C PRO A 226 16.77 22.35 -15.31
N GLY A 227 17.23 22.81 -16.47
CA GLY A 227 18.31 23.81 -16.58
C GLY A 227 19.70 23.27 -16.89
N GLY A 228 19.89 21.95 -17.07
CA GLY A 228 21.13 21.38 -17.61
C GLY A 228 22.35 21.55 -16.70
N GLY A 229 22.54 20.62 -15.79
CA GLY A 229 23.79 20.42 -15.06
C GLY A 229 23.94 18.94 -14.76
N ASP A 230 25.13 18.42 -15.08
CA ASP A 230 25.53 17.02 -14.96
C ASP A 230 25.18 16.36 -13.61
#